data_AF-A0A1G1H0Z6-F1
#
_entry.id   AF-A0A1G1H0Z6-F1
#
_cell.length_a   1.000
_cell.length_b   1.000
_cell.length_c   1.000
_cell.angle_alpha   90.00
_cell.angle_beta   90.00
_cell.angle_gamma   90.00
#
_symmetry.space_group_name_H-M   'P 1'
#
loop_
_entity.id
_entity.type
_entity.pdbx_description
1 polymer ?
#
loop_
_entity_poly.entity_id
_entity_poly.type
_entity_poly.pdbx_seq_one_letter_code
_entity_poly.pdbx_strand_id
1 'polypeptide(L)'
;MYDAELYRTKDEVAQWKQRDPIALFQQQLRAEGHLTDADLDNMETAIAAEIAEAVSFAEIGPWEPLEDLTKDLYTPAKPAG
;
A
#
# COMPACT_ATOMS: atom_id res chain seq x y z
N MET A 1 14.35 -4.84 7.99
CA MET A 1 13.07 -5.05 8.72
C MET A 1 13.21 -4.33 10.06
N TYR A 2 12.59 -3.15 10.20
CA TYR A 2 12.68 -2.32 11.40
C TYR A 2 11.45 -2.62 12.27
N ASP A 3 11.65 -3.23 13.43
CA ASP A 3 10.53 -3.58 14.30
C ASP A 3 10.12 -2.34 15.13
N ALA A 4 9.02 -1.73 14.72
CA ALA A 4 8.47 -0.55 15.38
C ALA A 4 7.96 -0.85 16.81
N GLU A 5 7.78 -2.12 17.20
CA GLU A 5 7.31 -2.52 18.54
C GLU A 5 8.42 -2.57 19.60
N LEU A 6 9.69 -2.34 19.22
CA LEU A 6 10.81 -2.31 20.18
C LEU A 6 10.79 -1.09 21.12
N TYR A 7 10.10 -0.01 20.74
CA TYR A 7 10.14 1.28 21.46
C TYR A 7 8.77 1.83 21.86
N ARG A 8 7.69 1.12 21.57
CA ARG A 8 6.31 1.53 21.90
C ARG A 8 5.57 0.39 22.57
N THR A 9 4.70 0.72 23.52
CA THR A 9 3.95 -0.31 24.24
C THR A 9 2.84 -0.87 23.35
N LYS A 10 2.45 -2.12 23.58
CA LYS A 10 1.29 -2.71 22.90
C LYS A 10 0.00 -1.96 23.22
N ASP A 11 -0.10 -1.39 24.43
CA ASP A 11 -1.23 -0.58 24.87
C ASP A 11 -1.36 0.71 24.06
N GLU A 12 -0.24 1.39 23.79
CA GLU A 12 -0.22 2.57 22.93
C GLU A 12 -0.69 2.22 21.52
N VAL A 13 -0.18 1.14 20.93
CA VAL A 13 -0.61 0.67 19.60
C VAL A 13 -2.10 0.35 19.58
N ALA A 14 -2.61 -0.31 20.62
CA ALA A 14 -4.03 -0.62 20.75
C ALA A 14 -4.89 0.64 20.85
N GLN A 15 -4.44 1.65 21.61
CA GLN A 15 -5.13 2.94 21.71
C GLN A 15 -5.21 3.65 20.33
N TRP A 16 -4.13 3.59 19.54
CA TRP A 16 -4.12 4.19 18.21
C TRP A 16 -4.97 3.43 17.20
N LYS A 17 -5.06 2.09 17.29
CA LYS A 17 -5.96 1.29 16.46
C LYS A 17 -7.43 1.66 16.65
N GLN A 18 -7.83 2.08 17.85
CA GLN A 18 -9.20 2.59 18.09
C GLN A 18 -9.50 3.90 17.34
N ARG A 19 -8.47 4.59 16.86
CA ARG A 19 -8.56 5.86 16.13
C ARG A 19 -8.30 5.68 14.63
N ASP A 20 -8.46 4.46 14.11
CA ASP A 20 -8.27 4.15 12.70
C ASP A 20 -9.22 5.01 11.84
N PRO A 21 -8.70 5.91 10.99
CA PRO A 21 -9.54 6.77 10.17
C PRO A 21 -10.38 5.98 9.16
N ILE A 22 -9.93 4.82 8.70
CA ILE A 22 -10.68 3.98 7.76
C ILE A 22 -11.92 3.44 8.45
N ALA A 23 -11.76 2.79 9.60
CA ALA A 23 -12.87 2.23 10.37
C ALA A 23 -13.87 3.32 10.81
N LEU A 24 -13.36 4.47 11.26
CA LEU A 24 -14.21 5.60 11.66
C LEU A 24 -15.04 6.15 10.49
N PHE A 25 -14.42 6.31 9.31
CA PHE A 25 -15.13 6.81 8.14
C PHE A 25 -16.11 5.78 7.57
N GLN A 26 -15.77 4.49 7.57
CA GLN A 26 -16.71 3.43 7.21
C GLN A 26 -17.97 3.45 8.10
N GLN A 27 -17.80 3.63 9.42
CA GLN A 27 -18.92 3.75 10.35
C GLN A 27 -19.79 4.96 10.03
N GLN A 28 -19.17 6.11 9.72
CA GLN A 28 -19.90 7.32 9.33
C GLN A 28 -20.73 7.09 8.05
N LEU A 29 -20.13 6.53 6.99
CA LEU A 29 -20.83 6.28 5.74
C LEU A 29 -21.97 5.28 5.89
N ARG A 30 -21.82 4.27 6.76
CA ARG A 30 -22.90 3.33 7.10
C ARG A 30 -24.06 4.04 7.80
N ALA A 31 -23.75 4.91 8.76
CA ALA A 31 -24.75 5.69 9.48
C ALA A 31 -25.53 6.65 8.55
N GLU A 32 -24.87 7.18 7.53
CA GLU A 32 -25.46 8.05 6.52
C GLU A 32 -26.17 7.28 5.39
N GLY A 33 -26.08 5.94 5.37
CA GLY A 33 -26.69 5.08 4.35
C GLY A 33 -25.96 5.06 3.01
N HIS A 34 -24.71 5.52 2.99
CA HIS A 34 -23.85 5.57 1.79
C HIS A 34 -23.01 4.32 1.57
N LEU A 35 -22.90 3.44 2.57
CA LEU A 35 -22.10 2.23 2.51
C LEU A 35 -22.84 1.06 3.15
N THR A 36 -22.98 -0.05 2.43
CA THR A 36 -23.47 -1.33 2.97
C THR A 36 -22.33 -2.31 3.20
N ASP A 37 -22.61 -3.41 3.92
CA ASP A 37 -21.65 -4.52 4.06
C ASP A 37 -21.30 -5.14 2.71
N ALA A 38 -22.30 -5.32 1.83
CA ALA A 38 -22.08 -5.86 0.49
C ALA A 38 -21.20 -4.96 -0.38
N ASP A 39 -21.34 -3.63 -0.27
CA ASP A 39 -20.46 -2.69 -0.98
C ASP A 39 -19.01 -2.84 -0.51
N LEU A 40 -18.79 -2.99 0.81
CA LEU A 40 -17.46 -3.16 1.37
C LEU A 40 -16.83 -4.50 0.92
N ASP A 41 -17.57 -5.60 1.01
CA ASP A 41 -17.10 -6.93 0.58
C ASP A 41 -16.72 -6.95 -0.91
N ASN A 42 -17.51 -6.26 -1.74
CA ASN A 42 -17.21 -6.12 -3.17
C ASN A 42 -15.91 -5.31 -3.40
N MET A 43 -15.71 -4.22 -2.67
CA MET A 43 -14.47 -3.44 -2.75
C MET A 43 -13.26 -4.27 -2.31
N GLU A 44 -13.35 -4.97 -1.18
CA GLU A 44 -12.27 -5.82 -0.67
C GLU A 44 -11.89 -6.91 -1.68
N THR A 45 -12.90 -7.54 -2.30
CA THR A 45 -12.67 -8.57 -3.33
C THR A 45 -11.98 -7.99 -4.57
N ALA A 46 -12.42 -6.82 -5.04
CA ALA A 46 -11.82 -6.16 -6.20
C ALA A 46 -10.38 -5.74 -5.94
N ILE A 47 -10.11 -5.15 -4.77
CA ILE A 47 -8.77 -4.72 -4.36
C ILE A 47 -7.84 -5.92 -4.19
N ALA A 48 -8.32 -7.02 -3.58
CA ALA A 48 -7.53 -8.24 -3.44
C ALA A 48 -7.13 -8.83 -4.80
N ALA A 49 -8.03 -8.78 -5.79
CA ALA A 49 -7.73 -9.23 -7.15
C ALA A 49 -6.69 -8.34 -7.83
N GLU A 50 -6.80 -7.01 -7.70
CA GLU A 50 -5.82 -6.05 -8.24
C GLU A 50 -4.42 -6.26 -7.62
N ILE A 51 -4.36 -6.44 -6.30
CA ILE A 51 -3.09 -6.73 -5.61
C ILE A 51 -2.49 -8.05 -6.11
N ALA A 52 -3.31 -9.10 -6.26
CA ALA A 52 -2.83 -10.39 -6.76
C ALA A 52 -2.26 -10.29 -8.19
N GLU A 53 -2.91 -9.51 -9.05
CA GLU A 53 -2.41 -9.23 -10.40
C GLU A 53 -1.08 -8.46 -10.37
N ALA A 54 -0.99 -7.40 -9.55
CA ALA A 54 0.22 -6.61 -9.41
C ALA A 54 1.42 -7.42 -8.88
N VAL A 55 1.17 -8.31 -7.90
CA VAL A 55 2.18 -9.23 -7.37
C VAL A 55 2.62 -10.22 -8.43
N SER A 56 1.66 -10.86 -9.12
CA SER A 56 1.96 -11.79 -10.21
C SER A 56 2.80 -11.13 -11.31
N PHE A 57 2.43 -9.92 -11.73
CA PHE A 57 3.18 -9.12 -12.69
C PHE A 57 4.63 -8.88 -12.23
N ALA A 58 4.83 -8.50 -10.97
CA ALA A 58 6.16 -8.27 -10.41
C ALA A 58 6.98 -9.57 -10.32
N GLU A 59 6.36 -10.70 -10.00
CA GLU A 59 7.04 -12.01 -9.88
C GLU A 59 7.43 -12.60 -11.23
N ILE A 60 6.62 -12.44 -12.27
CA ILE A 60 6.96 -12.88 -13.64
C ILE A 60 7.88 -11.90 -14.37
N GLY A 61 8.12 -10.73 -13.78
CA GLY A 61 9.00 -9.70 -14.33
C GLY A 61 10.39 -10.26 -14.59
N PRO A 62 11.01 -9.94 -15.74
CA PRO A 62 12.37 -10.36 -16.02
C PRO A 62 13.34 -9.70 -15.03
N TRP A 63 14.47 -10.37 -14.77
CA TRP A 63 15.59 -9.73 -14.11
C TRP A 63 16.13 -8.59 -14.98
N GLU A 64 16.50 -7.49 -14.33
CA GLU A 64 17.16 -6.37 -15.02
C GLU A 64 18.51 -6.83 -15.61
N PRO A 65 18.85 -6.36 -16.82
CA PRO A 65 20.11 -6.70 -17.47
C PRO A 65 21.32 -6.19 -16.67
N LEU A 66 22.44 -6.93 -16.72
CA LEU A 66 23.66 -6.55 -16.02
C LEU A 66 24.22 -5.22 -16.54
N GLU A 67 23.98 -4.91 -17.81
CA GLU A 67 24.37 -3.66 -18.45
C GLU A 67 23.73 -2.43 -17.80
N ASP A 68 22.55 -2.60 -17.19
CA ASP A 68 21.83 -1.53 -16.51
C ASP A 68 22.32 -1.31 -15.06
N LEU A 69 23.27 -2.10 -14.57
CA LEU A 69 23.77 -2.02 -13.18
C LEU A 69 24.29 -0.63 -12.79
N THR A 70 24.94 0.09 -13.71
CA THR A 70 25.46 1.45 -13.47
C THR A 70 24.58 2.55 -14.04
N LYS A 71 23.42 2.20 -14.59
CA LYS A 71 22.45 3.14 -15.11
C LYS A 71 21.97 4.06 -13.98
N ASP A 72 21.74 5.32 -14.31
CA ASP A 72 21.24 6.35 -13.39
C ASP A 72 22.14 6.75 -12.20
N LEU A 73 23.43 6.34 -12.18
CA LEU A 73 24.41 6.85 -11.20
C LEU A 73 24.65 8.37 -11.32
N TYR A 74 24.59 8.88 -12.55
CA TYR A 74 24.69 10.30 -12.84
C TYR A 74 23.51 10.72 -13.71
N THR A 75 22.98 11.93 -13.45
CA THR A 75 22.03 12.55 -14.37
C THR A 75 22.71 12.79 -15.72
N PRO A 76 22.06 12.49 -16.87
CA PRO A 76 22.62 12.74 -18.18
C PRO A 76 23.07 14.19 -18.33
N ALA A 77 24.23 14.41 -18.97
CA ALA A 77 24.69 15.76 -19.27
C ALA A 77 23.64 16.48 -20.14
N LYS A 78 23.23 17.66 -19.70
CA LYS A 78 22.35 18.53 -20.48
C LYS A 78 23.03 18.82 -21.83
N PRO A 79 22.37 18.59 -22.98
CA PRO A 79 22.98 18.88 -24.28
C PRO A 79 23.37 20.36 -24.35
N ALA A 80 24.57 20.64 -24.86
CA ALA A 80 25.00 22.01 -25.14
C ALA A 80 24.10 22.58 -26.24
N GLY A 81 23.49 23.73 -25.95
CA GLY A 81 22.70 24.50 -26.93
C GLY A 81 23.57 25.17 -27.98
#